data_AF-A0A962DVN5-F1
#
_entry.id   AF-A0A962DVN5-F1
#
_cell.length_a   1.000
_cell.length_b   1.000
_cell.length_c   1.000
_cell.angle_alpha   90.00
_cell.angle_beta   90.00
_cell.angle_gamma   90.00
#
_symmetry.space_group_name_H-M   'P 1'
#
loop_
_entity.id
_entity.type
_entity.pdbx_description
1 polymer ?
#
loop_
_entity_poly.entity_id
_entity_poly.type
_entity_poly.pdbx_seq_one_letter_code
_entity_poly.pdbx_strand_id
1 'polypeptide(L)'
;MYRLLLGCLLLVQTSMLGAADADLEWQHDDRAAFAQAGSERRFVLLYLEAVWCHWCHVMDHQTYADPSVRQLIDAHYVPLRI
;
A
#
# COMPACT_ATOMS: atom_id res chain seq x y z
N MET A 1 4.68 38.16 -23.82
CA MET A 1 5.78 37.36 -23.26
C MET A 1 5.50 36.73 -21.88
N TYR A 2 4.71 37.36 -20.99
CA TYR A 2 4.51 36.85 -19.62
C TYR A 2 3.48 35.68 -19.49
N ARG A 3 2.62 35.51 -20.51
CA ARG A 3 1.58 34.46 -20.54
C ARG A 3 2.13 33.03 -20.75
N LEU A 4 3.30 32.88 -21.37
CA LEU A 4 3.94 31.58 -21.57
C LEU A 4 4.63 31.07 -20.29
N LEU A 5 5.13 31.97 -19.45
CA LEU A 5 5.75 31.62 -18.17
C LEU A 5 4.73 31.16 -17.11
N LEU A 6 3.51 31.72 -17.13
CA LEU A 6 2.41 31.26 -16.26
C LEU A 6 1.92 29.85 -16.61
N GLY A 7 1.98 29.45 -17.90
CA GLY A 7 1.58 28.12 -18.34
C GLY A 7 2.52 27.01 -17.85
N CYS A 8 3.83 27.27 -17.81
CA CYS A 8 4.80 26.33 -17.23
C CYS A 8 4.66 26.19 -15.71
N LEU A 9 4.27 27.24 -14.99
CA LEU A 9 4.13 27.18 -13.52
C LEU A 9 2.95 26.29 -13.08
N LEU A 10 1.88 26.24 -13.87
CA LEU A 10 0.70 25.40 -13.61
C LEU A 10 0.97 23.91 -13.88
N LEU A 11 1.80 23.59 -14.86
CA LEU A 11 2.19 22.21 -15.17
C LEU A 11 3.10 21.60 -14.10
N VAL A 12 3.93 22.41 -13.43
CA VAL A 12 4.84 21.96 -12.36
C VAL A 12 4.10 21.70 -11.03
N GLN A 13 2.97 22.38 -10.76
CA GLN A 13 2.22 22.22 -9.51
C GLN A 13 1.44 20.91 -9.41
N THR A 14 1.14 20.25 -10.53
CA THR A 14 0.31 19.04 -10.53
C THR A 14 1.10 17.77 -10.15
N SER A 15 2.43 17.84 -10.11
CA SER A 15 3.33 16.70 -9.94
C SER A 15 3.59 16.29 -8.49
N MET A 16 2.93 16.92 -7.51
CA MET A 16 3.11 16.63 -6.08
C MET A 16 1.81 16.16 -5.40
N LEU A 17 1.07 15.26 -6.06
CA LEU A 17 0.38 14.25 -5.27
C LEU A 17 1.47 13.28 -4.80
N GLY A 18 2.08 13.58 -3.66
CA GLY A 18 2.81 12.56 -2.91
C GLY A 18 1.88 11.35 -2.75
N ALA A 19 2.45 10.15 -2.82
CA ALA A 19 1.75 8.93 -2.46
C ALA A 19 1.24 9.11 -1.02
N ALA A 20 0.01 9.63 -0.91
CA ALA A 20 -0.61 9.97 0.34
C ALA A 20 -0.73 8.70 1.16
N ASP A 21 -0.64 8.87 2.49
CA ASP A 21 -0.72 7.90 3.59
C ASP A 21 -1.87 6.87 3.48
N ALA A 22 -1.90 6.08 2.41
CA ALA A 22 -2.87 5.03 2.21
C ALA A 22 -2.41 3.82 3.02
N ASP A 23 -3.24 3.37 3.95
CA ASP A 23 -3.00 2.15 4.70
C ASP A 23 -2.99 0.94 3.76
N LEU A 24 -2.33 -0.14 4.20
CA LEU A 24 -2.34 -1.40 3.46
C LEU A 24 -3.77 -1.90 3.28
N GLU A 25 -4.15 -2.16 2.04
CA GLU A 25 -5.46 -2.70 1.71
C GLU A 25 -5.49 -4.22 1.95
N TRP A 26 -5.70 -4.61 3.20
CA TRP A 26 -5.77 -6.02 3.60
C TRP A 26 -7.01 -6.71 3.02
N GLN A 27 -6.79 -7.80 2.30
CA GLN A 27 -7.84 -8.75 1.96
C GLN A 27 -8.19 -9.60 3.19
N HIS A 28 -9.45 -10.00 3.31
CA HIS A 28 -9.96 -10.89 4.36
C HIS A 28 -10.67 -12.14 3.82
N ASP A 29 -10.81 -12.26 2.49
CA ASP A 29 -11.30 -13.45 1.82
C ASP A 29 -10.13 -14.18 1.14
N ASP A 30 -9.88 -15.40 1.57
CA ASP A 30 -8.76 -16.22 1.11
C ASP A 30 -8.89 -16.55 -0.39
N ARG A 31 -10.08 -16.94 -0.84
CA ARG A 31 -10.36 -17.28 -2.24
C ARG A 31 -10.10 -16.11 -3.18
N ALA A 32 -10.56 -14.91 -2.83
CA ALA A 32 -10.34 -13.69 -3.60
C ALA A 32 -8.85 -13.34 -3.66
N ALA A 33 -8.15 -13.37 -2.53
CA ALA A 33 -6.72 -13.07 -2.46
C ALA A 33 -5.88 -14.03 -3.32
N PHE A 34 -6.14 -15.34 -3.24
CA PHE A 34 -5.43 -16.33 -4.06
C PHE A 34 -5.77 -16.22 -5.54
N ALA A 35 -7.02 -15.93 -5.90
CA ALA A 35 -7.41 -15.69 -7.28
C ALA A 35 -6.71 -14.45 -7.86
N GLN A 36 -6.68 -13.35 -7.10
CA GLN A 36 -5.98 -12.12 -7.48
C GLN A 36 -4.48 -12.40 -7.67
N ALA A 37 -3.82 -13.02 -6.68
CA ALA A 37 -2.40 -13.36 -6.73
C ALA A 37 -2.05 -14.23 -7.95
N GLY A 38 -2.89 -15.21 -8.27
CA GLY A 38 -2.74 -16.04 -9.48
C GLY A 38 -2.88 -15.23 -10.78
N SER A 39 -3.84 -14.30 -10.84
CA SER A 39 -4.06 -13.46 -12.02
C SER A 39 -2.96 -12.43 -12.25
N GLU A 40 -2.47 -11.82 -11.16
CA GLU A 40 -1.42 -10.79 -11.19
C GLU A 40 -0.01 -11.38 -11.22
N ARG A 41 0.12 -12.70 -11.04
CA ARG A 41 1.41 -13.42 -10.86
C ARG A 41 2.23 -12.83 -9.71
N ARG A 42 1.58 -12.55 -8.60
CA ARG A 42 2.17 -12.04 -7.37
C ARG A 42 2.08 -13.07 -6.25
N PHE A 43 2.91 -12.92 -5.23
CA PHE A 43 2.82 -13.77 -4.04
C PHE A 43 1.76 -13.24 -3.08
N VAL A 44 1.17 -14.14 -2.28
CA VAL A 44 0.32 -13.74 -1.15
C VAL A 44 1.21 -13.50 0.07
N LEU A 45 1.07 -12.33 0.69
CA LEU A 45 1.61 -12.08 2.04
C LEU A 45 0.51 -12.42 3.05
N LEU A 46 0.59 -13.61 3.63
CA LEU A 46 -0.35 -14.06 4.66
C LEU A 46 0.10 -13.56 6.02
N TYR A 47 -0.75 -12.76 6.67
CA TYR A 47 -0.60 -12.31 8.04
C TYR A 47 -1.68 -12.96 8.91
N LEU A 48 -1.25 -13.84 9.83
CA LEU A 48 -2.11 -14.45 10.83
C LEU A 48 -1.99 -13.66 12.12
N GLU A 49 -3.13 -13.24 12.68
CA GLU A 49 -3.13 -12.48 13.92
C GLU A 49 -4.07 -13.05 14.99
N ALA A 50 -4.00 -12.44 16.18
CA ALA A 50 -5.00 -12.63 17.21
C ALA A 50 -5.12 -11.33 18.02
N VAL A 51 -6.32 -11.00 18.45
CA VAL A 51 -6.60 -9.77 19.23
C VAL A 51 -5.85 -9.66 20.56
N TRP A 52 -5.31 -10.78 21.05
CA TRP A 52 -4.53 -10.86 22.29
C TRP A 52 -3.02 -11.00 22.04
N CYS A 53 -2.59 -11.03 20.78
CA CYS A 53 -1.21 -11.18 20.39
C CYS A 53 -0.46 -9.84 20.49
N HIS A 54 0.36 -9.71 21.53
CA HIS A 54 1.17 -8.51 21.74
C HIS A 54 2.05 -8.16 20.52
N TRP A 55 2.72 -9.16 19.94
CA TRP A 55 3.62 -8.94 18.81
C TRP A 55 2.91 -8.61 17.50
N CYS A 56 1.65 -9.03 17.35
CA CYS A 56 0.83 -8.67 16.21
C CYS A 56 0.50 -7.17 16.26
N HIS A 57 0.17 -6.64 17.44
CA HIS A 57 -0.02 -5.19 17.62
C HIS A 57 1.27 -4.41 17.36
N VAL A 58 2.43 -4.92 17.79
CA VAL A 58 3.74 -4.29 17.50
C VAL A 58 4.02 -4.28 15.99
N MET A 59 3.77 -5.38 15.30
CA MET A 59 3.92 -5.51 13.86
C MET A 59 3.03 -4.52 13.11
N ASP A 60 1.76 -4.38 13.50
CA ASP A 60 0.82 -3.42 12.95
C ASP A 60 1.29 -1.96 13.15
N HIS A 61 1.66 -1.60 14.38
CA HIS A 61 2.02 -0.22 14.72
C HIS A 61 3.39 0.22 14.24
N GLN A 62 4.34 -0.70 14.04
CA GLN A 62 5.72 -0.35 13.69
C GLN A 62 6.09 -0.74 12.27
N THR A 63 5.73 -1.95 11.83
CA THR A 63 6.15 -2.47 10.53
C THR A 63 5.14 -2.13 9.45
N TYR A 64 3.86 -2.45 9.64
CA TYR A 64 2.83 -2.20 8.63
C TYR A 64 2.38 -0.74 8.56
N ALA A 65 2.66 0.07 9.58
CA ALA A 65 2.49 1.53 9.54
C ALA A 65 3.59 2.24 8.74
N ASP A 66 4.77 1.63 8.57
CA ASP A 66 5.91 2.24 7.86
C ASP A 66 5.61 2.37 6.36
N PRO A 67 5.57 3.59 5.79
CA PRO A 67 5.27 3.81 4.39
C PRO A 67 6.20 3.07 3.41
N SER A 68 7.46 2.86 3.77
CA SER A 68 8.42 2.13 2.93
C SER A 68 8.08 0.64 2.86
N VAL A 69 7.63 0.05 3.97
CA VAL A 69 7.15 -1.34 4.03
C VAL A 69 5.85 -1.46 3.24
N ARG A 70 4.93 -0.52 3.39
CA ARG A 70 3.67 -0.50 2.63
C ARG A 70 3.92 -0.47 1.13
N GLN A 71 4.79 0.42 0.66
CA GLN A 71 5.15 0.48 -0.76
C GLN A 71 5.74 -0.83 -1.29
N LEU A 72 6.59 -1.51 -0.50
CA LEU A 72 7.14 -2.81 -0.90
C LEU A 72 6.06 -3.89 -0.98
N ILE A 73 5.11 -3.88 -0.04
CA ILE A 73 4.00 -4.83 -0.04
C ILE A 73 3.08 -4.58 -1.23
N ASP A 74 2.67 -3.33 -1.44
CA ASP A 74 1.79 -2.92 -2.55
C ASP A 74 2.42 -3.14 -3.93
N ALA A 75 3.74 -3.12 -4.04
CA ALA A 75 4.45 -3.39 -5.28
C ALA A 75 4.60 -4.88 -5.60
N HIS A 76 4.64 -5.77 -4.59
CA HIS A 76 5.11 -7.14 -4.78
C HIS A 76 4.14 -8.23 -4.31
N TYR A 77 3.24 -7.95 -3.37
CA TYR A 77 2.38 -8.95 -2.72
C TYR A 77 0.89 -8.62 -2.77
N VAL A 78 0.04 -9.63 -2.71
CA VAL A 78 -1.37 -9.50 -2.35
C VAL A 78 -1.47 -9.71 -0.85
N PRO A 79 -1.74 -8.66 -0.04
CA PRO A 79 -1.82 -8.78 1.42
C PRO A 79 -3.13 -9.45 1.85
N LEU A 80 -3.03 -10.51 2.66
CA LEU A 80 -4.17 -11.27 3.21
C LEU A 80 -4.03 -11.36 4.72
N ARG A 81 -5.05 -10.90 5.46
CA ARG A 81 -5.10 -10.90 6.92
C ARG A 81 -6.19 -11.83 7.44
N ILE A 82 -5.82 -12.70 8.38
CA ILE A 82 -6.69 -13.72 9.01
C ILE A 82 -6.64 -13.56 10.53
#